data_AF-A0A7R7EMS4-F1
#
_entry.id   AF-A0A7R7EMS4-F1
#
_cell.length_a   1.000
_cell.length_b   1.000
_cell.length_c   1.000
_cell.angle_alpha   90.00
_cell.angle_beta   90.00
_cell.angle_gamma   90.00
#
_symmetry.space_group_name_H-M   'P 1'
#
loop_
_entity.id
_entity.type
_entity.pdbx_description
1 polymer ?
#
loop_
_entity_poly.entity_id
_entity_poly.type
_entity_poly.pdbx_seq_one_letter_code
_entity_poly.pdbx_strand_id
1 'polypeptide(L)'
;MLYEKILYKGEEYQLYLFEKEYIYHPSEAGVRSIWPATEPLEYENSYRIDERNLILQSVFINANTNTIIDDIKGYSPKVTHEGDNQKICFENIDIPLDYSGAMIIRKDFIDKYGYEEEYPCFCYKVVIELVFNEGCLITAIDHSRAMLKIRKNIDAGLRDPKVKRDKKCINNFINSSFIGEYKWKIRQNTNKKTFILLRPFKKKKVS
;
A
#
# COMPACT_ATOMS: atom_id res chain seq x y z
N MET A 1 -8.79 -9.75 2.05
CA MET A 1 -7.64 -9.04 1.48
C MET A 1 -7.65 -7.67 2.12
N LEU A 2 -6.62 -7.35 2.90
CA LEU A 2 -6.52 -6.06 3.59
C LEU A 2 -6.04 -4.99 2.61
N TYR A 3 -6.74 -3.87 2.58
CA TYR A 3 -6.40 -2.76 1.71
C TYR A 3 -6.33 -1.49 2.54
N GLU A 4 -5.21 -0.80 2.46
CA GLU A 4 -5.09 0.51 3.09
C GLU A 4 -5.99 1.52 2.39
N LYS A 5 -6.53 2.44 3.18
CA LYS A 5 -7.51 3.44 2.73
C LYS A 5 -7.07 4.83 3.09
N ILE A 6 -7.50 5.81 2.31
CA ILE A 6 -7.22 7.22 2.58
C ILE A 6 -8.42 8.11 2.28
N LEU A 7 -8.78 8.97 3.23
CA LEU A 7 -9.78 10.02 3.06
C LEU A 7 -9.11 11.27 2.46
N TYR A 8 -9.51 11.64 1.24
CA TYR A 8 -9.01 12.82 0.54
C TYR A 8 -10.18 13.65 0.00
N LYS A 9 -10.21 14.95 0.35
CA LYS A 9 -11.29 15.88 -0.06
C LYS A 9 -12.70 15.34 0.22
N GLY A 10 -12.87 14.70 1.38
CA GLY A 10 -14.16 14.16 1.83
C GLY A 10 -14.57 12.84 1.19
N GLU A 11 -13.74 12.23 0.33
CA GLU A 11 -14.02 10.92 -0.26
C GLU A 11 -12.98 9.87 0.13
N GLU A 12 -13.44 8.63 0.34
CA GLU A 12 -12.58 7.48 0.61
C GLU A 12 -12.00 6.91 -0.70
N TYR A 13 -10.69 6.67 -0.70
CA TYR A 13 -9.95 6.03 -1.78
C TYR A 13 -9.20 4.81 -1.26
N GLN A 14 -8.96 3.85 -2.15
CA GLN A 14 -8.02 2.76 -1.90
C GLN A 14 -6.60 3.25 -2.17
N LEU A 15 -5.69 2.99 -1.24
CA LEU A 15 -4.25 3.16 -1.48
C LEU A 15 -3.76 2.04 -2.40
N TYR A 16 -3.02 2.38 -3.45
CA TYR A 16 -2.56 1.41 -4.44
C TYR A 16 -1.05 1.18 -4.42
N LEU A 17 -0.28 2.24 -4.62
CA LEU A 17 1.17 2.20 -4.71
C LEU A 17 1.74 3.38 -3.95
N PHE A 18 2.95 3.24 -3.43
CA PHE A 18 3.71 4.28 -2.75
C PHE A 18 5.20 3.95 -2.84
N GLU A 19 6.06 4.96 -2.76
CA GLU A 19 7.50 4.81 -3.03
C GLU A 19 8.26 4.07 -1.92
N LYS A 20 7.86 4.31 -0.66
CA LYS A 20 8.46 3.63 0.50
C LYS A 20 7.93 2.20 0.66
N GLU A 21 8.53 1.45 1.57
CA GLU A 21 8.06 0.09 1.88
C GLU A 21 6.74 0.06 2.65
N TYR A 22 6.49 1.10 3.45
CA TYR A 22 5.26 1.37 4.18
C TYR A 22 5.11 2.90 4.32
N ILE A 23 3.87 3.38 4.42
CA ILE A 23 3.60 4.74 4.87
C ILE A 23 3.76 4.81 6.39
N TYR A 24 3.26 3.79 7.08
CA TYR A 24 3.39 3.59 8.52
C TYR A 24 3.47 2.10 8.83
N HIS A 25 4.46 1.68 9.62
CA HIS A 25 4.55 0.29 10.08
C HIS A 25 4.17 0.18 11.57
N PRO A 26 3.31 -0.77 11.98
CA PRO A 26 2.92 -0.92 13.39
C PRO A 26 4.08 -1.17 14.38
N SER A 27 5.25 -1.62 13.90
CA SER A 27 6.44 -1.72 14.76
C SER A 27 6.97 -0.37 15.23
N GLU A 28 6.71 0.72 14.50
CA GLU A 28 6.98 2.09 14.94
C GLU A 28 6.18 2.46 16.19
N ALA A 29 5.11 1.71 16.44
CA ALA A 29 4.22 1.80 17.59
C ALA A 29 4.58 0.85 18.74
N GLY A 30 5.73 0.17 18.66
CA GLY A 30 6.13 -0.82 19.67
C GLY A 30 5.45 -2.18 19.52
N VAL A 31 4.55 -2.37 18.54
CA VAL A 31 3.94 -3.68 18.28
C VAL A 31 4.99 -4.64 17.72
N ARG A 32 5.25 -5.71 18.46
CA ARG A 32 6.28 -6.71 18.10
C ARG A 32 5.88 -8.11 18.51
N SER A 33 6.26 -9.09 17.71
CA SER A 33 6.12 -10.50 18.07
C SER A 33 7.20 -10.90 19.09
N ILE A 34 6.82 -11.71 20.09
CA ILE A 34 7.71 -12.19 21.18
C ILE A 34 8.75 -13.18 20.63
N TRP A 35 8.34 -14.00 19.66
CA TRP A 35 9.22 -14.92 18.94
C TRP A 35 9.62 -14.29 17.61
N PRO A 36 10.77 -14.65 17.02
CA PRO A 36 11.04 -14.33 15.62
C PRO A 36 9.90 -14.94 14.80
N ALA A 37 8.88 -14.14 14.52
CA ALA A 37 7.69 -14.59 13.87
C ALA A 37 8.12 -15.17 12.53
N THR A 38 7.75 -16.42 12.29
CA THR A 38 7.96 -17.07 11.00
C THR A 38 7.18 -16.38 9.88
N GLU A 39 6.28 -15.46 10.24
CA GLU A 39 5.38 -14.76 9.34
C GLU A 39 5.36 -13.25 9.65
N PRO A 40 5.30 -12.38 8.63
CA PRO A 40 5.21 -10.92 8.81
C PRO A 40 3.89 -10.54 9.49
N LEU A 41 3.89 -9.42 10.24
CA LEU A 41 2.67 -8.85 10.81
C LEU A 41 1.67 -8.52 9.70
N GLU A 42 0.45 -9.00 9.83
CA GLU A 42 -0.65 -8.65 8.94
C GLU A 42 -1.40 -7.44 9.53
N TYR A 43 -1.42 -6.32 8.82
CA TYR A 43 -2.06 -5.09 9.28
C TYR A 43 -2.75 -4.32 8.15
N GLU A 44 -3.68 -3.45 8.54
CA GLU A 44 -4.37 -2.48 7.69
C GLU A 44 -4.37 -1.11 8.38
N ASN A 45 -3.98 -0.08 7.63
CA ASN A 45 -4.00 1.28 8.10
C ASN A 45 -5.06 2.09 7.34
N SER A 46 -5.68 3.03 8.04
CA SER A 46 -6.45 4.09 7.40
C SER A 46 -5.80 5.44 7.65
N TYR A 47 -5.85 6.29 6.62
CA TYR A 47 -5.24 7.61 6.61
C TYR A 47 -6.29 8.67 6.25
N ARG A 48 -5.99 9.92 6.60
CA ARG A 48 -6.73 11.10 6.14
C ARG A 48 -5.74 12.17 5.77
N ILE A 49 -6.11 12.97 4.78
CA ILE A 49 -5.44 14.24 4.52
C ILE A 49 -6.30 15.34 5.12
N ASP A 50 -5.79 15.97 6.17
CA ASP A 50 -6.44 17.10 6.82
C ASP A 50 -5.70 18.39 6.49
N GLU A 51 -6.40 19.33 5.85
CA GLU A 51 -5.87 20.49 5.12
C GLU A 51 -4.81 20.10 4.07
N ARG A 52 -3.61 19.74 4.53
CA ARG A 52 -2.49 19.20 3.74
C ARG A 52 -1.71 18.11 4.47
N ASN A 53 -1.96 17.87 5.76
CA ASN A 53 -1.17 16.93 6.55
C ASN A 53 -1.68 15.50 6.37
N LEU A 54 -0.75 14.57 6.22
CA LEU A 54 -1.04 13.14 6.25
C LEU A 54 -1.18 12.67 7.70
N ILE A 55 -2.38 12.23 8.02
CA ILE A 55 -2.77 11.77 9.36
C ILE A 55 -3.08 10.28 9.30
N LEU A 56 -2.51 9.51 10.22
CA LEU A 56 -2.93 8.14 10.51
C LEU A 56 -4.19 8.18 11.38
N GLN A 57 -5.27 7.52 10.93
CA GLN A 57 -6.58 7.51 11.59
C GLN A 57 -6.91 6.21 12.33
N SER A 58 -6.43 5.08 11.79
CA SER A 58 -6.59 3.79 12.44
C SER A 58 -5.52 2.80 12.03
N VAL A 59 -5.26 1.84 12.91
CA VAL A 59 -4.37 0.70 12.68
C VAL A 59 -5.10 -0.56 13.13
N PHE A 60 -5.29 -1.49 12.22
CA PHE A 60 -5.83 -2.81 12.48
C PHE A 60 -4.71 -3.84 12.32
N ILE A 61 -4.57 -4.75 13.28
CA ILE A 61 -3.52 -5.78 13.26
C ILE A 61 -4.17 -7.12 13.55
N ASN A 62 -3.94 -8.08 12.65
CA ASN A 62 -4.22 -9.48 12.91
C ASN A 62 -2.98 -10.08 13.57
N ALA A 63 -3.11 -10.35 14.86
CA ALA A 63 -2.05 -10.87 15.70
C ALA A 63 -2.42 -12.25 16.25
N ASN A 64 -1.41 -12.97 16.72
CA ASN A 64 -1.61 -14.13 17.59
C ASN A 64 -1.33 -13.76 19.04
N THR A 65 -1.62 -14.67 19.96
CA THR A 65 -1.38 -14.52 21.41
C THR A 65 0.06 -14.23 21.82
N ASN A 66 1.04 -14.35 20.92
CA ASN A 66 2.46 -14.08 21.15
C ASN A 66 2.90 -12.67 20.69
N THR A 67 1.97 -11.72 20.57
CA THR A 67 2.27 -10.34 20.17
C THR A 67 2.27 -9.42 21.39
N ILE A 68 3.37 -8.69 21.59
CA ILE A 68 3.41 -7.59 22.56
C ILE A 68 2.81 -6.36 21.90
N ILE A 69 1.91 -5.71 22.63
CA ILE A 69 1.17 -4.55 22.20
C ILE A 69 1.41 -3.46 23.22
N ASP A 70 2.05 -2.38 22.79
CA ASP A 70 2.18 -1.15 23.57
C ASP A 70 1.19 -0.10 23.03
N ASP A 71 0.97 0.95 23.81
CA ASP A 71 0.18 2.11 23.38
C ASP A 71 0.88 2.83 22.22
N ILE A 72 0.11 3.25 21.21
CA ILE A 72 0.63 4.09 20.13
C ILE A 72 0.51 5.54 20.56
N LYS A 73 1.61 6.21 20.92
CA LYS A 73 1.61 7.65 21.29
C LYS A 73 0.49 8.03 22.29
N GLY A 74 0.17 7.14 23.24
CA GLY A 74 -0.88 7.34 24.25
C GLY A 74 -2.29 6.88 23.85
N TYR A 75 -2.45 6.28 22.67
CA TYR A 75 -3.69 5.62 22.26
C TYR A 75 -3.65 4.14 22.63
N SER A 76 -4.58 3.72 23.47
CA SER A 76 -4.69 2.32 23.88
C SER A 76 -5.43 1.46 22.85
N PRO A 77 -4.97 0.22 22.63
CA PRO A 77 -5.61 -0.69 21.69
C PRO A 77 -6.94 -1.20 22.22
N LYS A 78 -7.90 -1.39 21.32
CA LYS A 78 -9.02 -2.31 21.51
C LYS A 78 -8.57 -3.69 21.06
N VAL A 79 -8.56 -4.66 21.98
CA VAL A 79 -8.19 -6.05 21.68
C VAL A 79 -9.44 -6.92 21.71
N THR A 80 -9.66 -7.66 20.63
CA THR A 80 -10.73 -8.67 20.52
C THR A 80 -10.10 -10.03 20.28
N HIS A 81 -10.60 -11.05 20.98
CA HIS A 81 -10.10 -12.42 20.85
C HIS A 81 -11.06 -13.28 20.02
N GLU A 82 -10.52 -14.00 19.04
CA GLU A 82 -11.22 -15.00 18.24
C GLU A 82 -10.41 -16.31 18.28
N GLY A 83 -10.62 -17.12 19.32
CA GLY A 83 -9.79 -18.29 19.59
C GLY A 83 -8.36 -17.90 19.96
N ASP A 84 -7.37 -18.49 19.27
CA ASP A 84 -5.93 -18.18 19.45
C ASP A 84 -5.49 -16.90 18.71
N ASN A 85 -6.40 -16.28 17.94
CA ASN A 85 -6.13 -15.05 17.21
C ASN A 85 -6.60 -13.83 18.00
N GLN A 86 -5.86 -12.74 17.85
CA GLN A 86 -6.16 -11.43 18.43
C GLN A 86 -6.33 -10.42 17.29
N LYS A 87 -7.44 -9.70 17.31
CA LYS A 87 -7.64 -8.51 16.48
C LYS A 87 -7.34 -7.30 17.36
N ILE A 88 -6.29 -6.58 17.00
CA ILE A 88 -5.85 -5.37 17.69
C ILE A 88 -6.28 -4.19 16.84
N CYS A 89 -6.94 -3.23 17.45
CA CYS A 89 -7.44 -2.07 16.76
C CYS A 89 -7.12 -0.78 17.51
N PHE A 90 -6.47 0.15 16.82
CA PHE A 90 -6.34 1.54 17.23
C PHE A 90 -7.29 2.35 16.35
N GLU A 91 -8.34 2.91 16.93
CA GLU A 91 -9.34 3.72 16.21
C GLU A 91 -9.31 5.15 16.71
N ASN A 92 -9.70 6.09 15.85
CA ASN A 92 -9.79 7.51 16.18
C ASN A 92 -8.45 8.07 16.70
N ILE A 93 -7.35 7.57 16.14
CA ILE A 93 -6.02 8.13 16.38
C ILE A 93 -5.83 9.33 15.45
N ASP A 94 -5.08 10.33 15.89
CA ASP A 94 -4.80 11.54 15.13
C ASP A 94 -3.30 11.79 15.15
N ILE A 95 -2.57 10.92 14.44
CA ILE A 95 -1.11 10.92 14.43
C ILE A 95 -0.62 11.49 13.11
N PRO A 96 0.01 12.69 13.12
CA PRO A 96 0.71 13.20 11.94
C PRO A 96 1.86 12.26 11.56
N LEU A 97 1.97 11.97 10.28
CA LEU A 97 3.05 11.18 9.69
C LEU A 97 4.01 12.11 8.95
N ASP A 98 5.31 11.81 8.97
CA ASP A 98 6.38 12.56 8.28
C ASP A 98 6.72 11.93 6.90
N TYR A 99 5.73 11.33 6.24
CA TYR A 99 5.92 10.66 4.96
C TYR A 99 6.38 11.66 3.88
N SER A 100 7.51 11.35 3.23
CA SER A 100 8.01 12.04 2.04
C SER A 100 8.03 11.06 0.88
N GLY A 101 7.43 11.45 -0.24
CA GLY A 101 7.35 10.64 -1.44
C GLY A 101 5.97 10.68 -2.09
N ALA A 102 5.82 9.94 -3.18
CA ALA A 102 4.58 9.84 -3.92
C ALA A 102 3.76 8.60 -3.53
N MET A 103 2.44 8.70 -3.67
CA MET A 103 1.51 7.59 -3.55
C MET A 103 0.36 7.71 -4.54
N ILE A 104 -0.18 6.58 -4.99
CA ILE A 104 -1.32 6.49 -5.90
C ILE A 104 -2.53 6.04 -5.09
N ILE A 105 -3.61 6.81 -5.21
CA ILE A 105 -4.93 6.49 -4.67
C ILE A 105 -5.90 6.27 -5.82
N ARG A 106 -6.88 5.39 -5.62
CA ARG A 106 -7.83 5.00 -6.67
C ARG A 106 -9.22 4.67 -6.16
N LYS A 107 -10.22 4.82 -7.03
CA LYS A 107 -11.62 4.54 -6.74
C LYS A 107 -12.37 4.09 -8.01
N ASP A 108 -13.51 3.44 -7.81
CA ASP A 108 -14.42 2.96 -8.84
C ASP A 108 -13.76 1.96 -9.80
N PHE A 109 -13.51 0.76 -9.30
CA PHE A 109 -12.95 -0.36 -10.06
C PHE A 109 -13.86 -0.76 -11.23
N ILE A 110 -13.24 -1.17 -12.34
CA ILE A 110 -13.85 -1.59 -13.58
C ILE A 110 -13.19 -2.91 -14.02
N ASP A 111 -13.89 -4.01 -13.74
CA ASP A 111 -13.38 -5.38 -13.91
C ASP A 111 -12.94 -5.71 -15.35
N LYS A 112 -13.65 -5.18 -16.35
CA LYS A 112 -13.43 -5.43 -17.79
C LYS A 112 -11.97 -5.25 -18.25
N TYR A 113 -11.22 -4.33 -17.62
CA TYR A 113 -9.85 -4.00 -18.05
C TYR A 113 -8.77 -4.77 -17.28
N GLY A 114 -9.15 -5.56 -16.28
CA GLY A 114 -8.23 -6.44 -15.57
C GLY A 114 -7.73 -7.56 -16.47
N TYR A 115 -6.51 -8.03 -16.22
CA TYR A 115 -5.97 -9.23 -16.86
C TYR A 115 -5.01 -9.94 -15.92
N GLU A 116 -5.03 -11.27 -15.98
CA GLU A 116 -4.24 -12.14 -15.08
C GLU A 116 -4.57 -11.86 -13.60
N GLU A 117 -3.54 -11.74 -12.75
CA GLU A 117 -3.61 -11.37 -11.34
C GLU A 117 -3.26 -9.88 -11.10
N GLU A 118 -3.30 -9.06 -12.16
CA GLU A 118 -2.91 -7.65 -12.10
C GLU A 118 -4.13 -6.72 -12.31
N TYR A 119 -4.32 -5.77 -11.39
CA TYR A 119 -5.29 -4.68 -11.52
C TYR A 119 -4.56 -3.35 -11.73
N PRO A 120 -4.13 -3.02 -12.97
CA PRO A 120 -3.43 -1.79 -13.28
C PRO A 120 -4.28 -0.54 -13.05
N CYS A 121 -3.65 0.64 -13.00
CA CYS A 121 -4.33 1.92 -12.75
C CYS A 121 -5.54 2.17 -13.67
N PHE A 122 -5.49 1.74 -14.94
CA PHE A 122 -6.59 1.98 -15.87
C PHE A 122 -7.84 1.12 -15.63
N CYS A 123 -7.78 0.16 -14.69
CA CYS A 123 -8.95 -0.54 -14.17
C CYS A 123 -9.78 0.33 -13.22
N TYR A 124 -9.43 1.59 -12.98
CA TYR A 124 -10.15 2.48 -12.05
C TYR A 124 -10.59 3.75 -12.76
N LYS A 125 -11.79 4.25 -12.46
CA LYS A 125 -12.27 5.50 -13.07
C LYS A 125 -11.46 6.69 -12.56
N VAL A 126 -11.21 6.70 -11.26
CA VAL A 126 -10.50 7.78 -10.58
C VAL A 126 -9.13 7.28 -10.13
N VAL A 127 -8.08 7.96 -10.58
CA VAL A 127 -6.68 7.68 -10.18
C VAL A 127 -5.99 9.01 -9.93
N ILE A 128 -5.52 9.20 -8.70
CA ILE A 128 -4.86 10.43 -8.27
C ILE A 128 -3.50 10.05 -7.71
N GLU A 129 -2.47 10.78 -8.12
CA GLU A 129 -1.13 10.71 -7.54
C GLU A 129 -0.97 11.86 -6.54
N LEU A 130 -0.65 11.52 -5.29
CA LEU A 130 -0.40 12.45 -4.21
C LEU A 130 1.11 12.48 -3.94
N VAL A 131 1.68 13.67 -3.83
CA VAL A 131 3.10 13.86 -3.54
C VAL A 131 3.25 14.60 -2.21
N PHE A 132 3.99 14.00 -1.30
CA PHE A 132 4.22 14.52 0.05
C PHE A 132 5.68 14.88 0.29
N ASN A 133 5.87 15.85 1.17
CA ASN A 133 7.16 16.16 1.79
C ASN A 133 6.94 16.36 3.29
N GLU A 134 7.59 15.54 4.11
CA GLU A 134 7.53 15.58 5.58
C GLU A 134 6.08 15.59 6.10
N GLY A 135 5.23 14.74 5.52
CA GLY A 135 3.82 14.64 5.89
C GLY A 135 2.90 15.66 5.22
N CYS A 136 3.44 16.67 4.56
CA CYS A 136 2.65 17.72 3.92
C CYS A 136 2.41 17.41 2.43
N LEU A 137 1.16 17.43 2.00
CA LEU A 137 0.75 17.27 0.61
C LEU A 137 1.18 18.49 -0.20
N ILE A 138 2.17 18.28 -1.07
CA ILE A 138 2.73 19.30 -1.95
C ILE A 138 1.92 19.44 -3.23
N THR A 139 1.52 18.32 -3.83
CA THR A 139 0.70 18.33 -5.04
C THR A 139 -0.16 17.07 -5.16
N ALA A 140 -1.25 17.20 -5.90
CA ALA A 140 -2.13 16.11 -6.29
C ALA A 140 -2.40 16.19 -7.79
N ILE A 141 -2.17 15.09 -8.50
CA ILE A 141 -2.25 15.01 -9.95
C ILE A 141 -3.32 14.01 -10.33
N ASP A 142 -4.32 14.46 -11.06
CA ASP A 142 -5.41 13.62 -11.55
C ASP A 142 -5.03 12.94 -12.87
N HIS A 143 -4.80 11.62 -12.79
CA HIS A 143 -4.45 10.77 -13.94
C HIS A 143 -5.68 10.12 -14.59
N SER A 144 -6.89 10.41 -14.12
CA SER A 144 -8.14 9.76 -14.57
C SER A 144 -8.38 9.92 -16.07
N ARG A 145 -8.02 11.07 -16.65
CA ARG A 145 -8.12 11.32 -18.11
C ARG A 145 -7.13 10.47 -18.91
N ALA A 146 -5.91 10.29 -18.40
CA ALA A 146 -4.91 9.42 -19.01
C ALA A 146 -5.38 7.95 -18.99
N MET A 147 -5.92 7.51 -17.84
CA MET A 147 -6.50 6.17 -17.70
C MET A 147 -7.69 5.95 -18.63
N LEU A 148 -8.56 6.96 -18.79
CA LEU A 148 -9.66 6.92 -19.75
C LEU A 148 -9.19 6.77 -21.20
N LYS A 149 -8.09 7.44 -21.58
CA LYS A 149 -7.52 7.31 -22.92
C LYS A 149 -7.04 5.89 -23.21
N ILE A 150 -6.40 5.23 -22.24
CA ILE A 150 -5.99 3.83 -22.36
C ILE A 150 -7.22 2.95 -22.58
N ARG A 151 -8.25 3.10 -21.72
CA ARG A 151 -9.51 2.34 -21.85
C ARG A 151 -10.16 2.51 -23.22
N LYS A 152 -10.27 3.74 -23.71
CA LYS A 152 -10.83 4.01 -25.05
C LYS A 152 -10.06 3.32 -26.17
N ASN A 153 -8.73 3.28 -26.09
CA ASN A 153 -7.92 2.58 -27.09
C ASN A 153 -8.14 1.06 -27.04
N ILE A 154 -8.31 0.49 -25.84
CA ILE A 154 -8.63 -0.92 -25.66
C ILE A 154 -10.02 -1.22 -26.23
N ASP A 155 -11.03 -0.41 -25.89
CA ASP A 155 -12.41 -0.57 -26.36
C ASP A 155 -12.53 -0.45 -27.88
N ALA A 156 -11.69 0.38 -28.51
CA ALA A 156 -11.60 0.53 -29.96
C ALA A 156 -10.76 -0.57 -30.65
N GLY A 157 -10.21 -1.54 -29.91
CA GLY A 157 -9.34 -2.59 -30.44
C GLY A 157 -7.97 -2.09 -30.93
N LEU A 158 -7.59 -0.86 -30.59
CA LEU A 158 -6.30 -0.26 -30.98
C LEU A 158 -5.13 -0.76 -30.12
N ARG A 159 -5.45 -1.33 -28.95
CA ARG A 159 -4.51 -1.93 -28.01
C ARG A 159 -5.15 -3.15 -27.35
N ASP A 160 -4.37 -4.19 -27.12
CA ASP A 160 -4.76 -5.32 -26.30
C ASP A 160 -3.77 -5.53 -25.13
N PRO A 161 -4.19 -5.36 -23.86
CA PRO A 161 -3.32 -5.56 -22.70
C PRO A 161 -2.73 -6.97 -22.59
N LYS A 162 -3.32 -7.98 -23.24
CA LYS A 162 -2.81 -9.35 -23.30
C LYS A 162 -1.69 -9.51 -24.33
N VAL A 163 -1.56 -8.59 -25.28
CA VAL A 163 -0.49 -8.60 -26.28
C VAL A 163 0.76 -7.92 -25.73
N LYS A 164 1.88 -8.67 -25.66
CA LYS A 164 3.15 -8.21 -25.07
C LYS A 164 3.62 -6.83 -25.55
N ARG A 165 3.49 -6.55 -26.86
CA ARG A 165 3.89 -5.27 -27.45
C ARG A 165 3.04 -4.11 -26.93
N ASP A 166 1.73 -4.31 -26.85
CA ASP A 166 0.78 -3.31 -26.37
C ASP A 166 0.89 -3.14 -24.85
N LYS A 167 1.05 -4.22 -24.08
CA LYS A 167 1.38 -4.17 -22.63
C LYS A 167 2.61 -3.31 -22.38
N LYS A 168 3.69 -3.49 -23.15
CA LYS A 168 4.89 -2.65 -23.05
C LYS A 168 4.60 -1.18 -23.38
N CYS A 169 3.83 -0.91 -24.44
CA CYS A 169 3.47 0.46 -24.82
C CYS A 169 2.62 1.15 -23.74
N ILE A 170 1.64 0.44 -23.18
CA ILE A 170 0.77 0.92 -22.09
C ILE A 170 1.61 1.19 -20.84
N ASN A 171 2.46 0.26 -20.45
CA ASN A 171 3.33 0.42 -19.28
C ASN A 171 4.32 1.58 -19.44
N ASN A 172 4.90 1.77 -20.64
CA ASN A 172 5.76 2.92 -20.90
C ASN A 172 5.00 4.24 -20.76
N PHE A 173 3.77 4.32 -21.29
CA PHE A 173 2.93 5.51 -21.16
C PHE A 173 2.58 5.79 -19.70
N ILE A 174 2.20 4.75 -18.94
CA ILE A 174 1.95 4.85 -17.49
C ILE A 174 3.21 5.37 -16.78
N ASN A 175 4.35 4.69 -16.92
CA ASN A 175 5.59 5.06 -16.25
C ASN A 175 6.07 6.48 -16.59
N SER A 176 5.75 7.00 -17.78
CA SER A 176 6.05 8.39 -18.15
C SER A 176 5.04 9.41 -17.64
N SER A 177 3.86 8.98 -17.20
CA SER A 177 2.79 9.87 -16.73
C SER A 177 2.90 10.16 -15.23
N PHE A 178 3.32 9.17 -14.45
CA PHE A 178 3.46 9.31 -13.00
C PHE A 178 4.80 9.95 -12.62
N ILE A 179 4.81 10.72 -11.53
CA ILE A 179 6.02 11.34 -10.98
C ILE A 179 6.79 10.36 -10.12
N GLY A 180 6.08 9.58 -9.31
CA GLY A 180 6.69 8.71 -8.32
C GLY A 180 7.45 7.53 -8.92
N GLU A 181 8.52 7.13 -8.24
CA GLU A 181 9.28 5.92 -8.52
C GLU A 181 8.70 4.74 -7.74
N TYR A 182 7.57 4.25 -8.23
CA TYR A 182 6.94 3.09 -7.63
C TYR A 182 7.76 1.84 -7.94
N LYS A 183 8.25 1.19 -6.89
CA LYS A 183 8.56 -0.23 -7.00
C LYS A 183 7.24 -0.89 -7.31
N TRP A 184 7.05 -1.30 -8.56
CA TRP A 184 5.97 -2.19 -8.97
C TRP A 184 6.26 -3.57 -8.34
N LYS A 185 6.25 -3.62 -7.00
CA LYS A 185 5.96 -4.84 -6.28
C LYS A 185 4.55 -5.14 -6.76
N ILE A 186 4.45 -5.99 -7.78
CA ILE A 186 3.30 -6.84 -7.96
C ILE A 186 3.05 -7.32 -6.52
N ARG A 187 1.96 -6.87 -5.89
CA ARG A 187 1.46 -7.50 -4.67
C ARG A 187 1.00 -8.87 -5.18
N GLN A 188 1.98 -9.71 -5.48
CA GLN A 188 1.81 -11.11 -5.80
C GLN A 188 1.09 -11.61 -4.58
N ASN A 189 -0.12 -12.07 -4.81
CA ASN A 189 -0.80 -12.93 -3.88
C ASN A 189 -0.04 -14.27 -3.89
N THR A 190 1.19 -14.28 -3.40
CA THR A 190 2.01 -15.47 -3.30
C THR A 190 1.85 -16.03 -1.90
N ASN A 191 0.88 -16.92 -1.78
CA ASN A 191 1.08 -18.18 -1.07
C ASN A 191 2.24 -18.99 -1.68
N LYS A 192 3.45 -18.41 -1.76
CA LYS A 192 4.68 -19.12 -2.14
C LYS A 192 5.82 -18.70 -1.23
N LYS A 193 6.10 -19.62 -0.30
CA LYS A 193 7.35 -19.80 0.44
C LYS A 193 8.55 -19.25 -0.33
N THR A 194 9.09 -18.13 0.13
CA THR A 194 10.41 -17.68 -0.32
C THR A 194 11.40 -18.09 0.77
N PHE A 195 12.10 -19.19 0.52
CA PHE A 195 13.29 -19.56 1.28
C PHE A 195 14.35 -18.48 1.06
N ILE A 196 14.64 -17.69 2.09
CA ILE A 196 15.87 -16.90 2.14
C ILE A 196 16.98 -17.87 2.55
N LEU A 197 17.71 -18.39 1.56
CA LEU A 197 19.03 -18.96 1.80
C LEU A 197 19.96 -17.83 2.25
N LEU A 198 20.06 -17.64 3.57
CA LEU A 198 21.14 -16.87 4.17
C LEU A 198 22.46 -17.55 3.79
N ARG A 199 23.29 -16.87 2.99
CA ARG A 199 24.69 -17.26 2.79
C ARG A 199 25.35 -17.32 4.17
N PRO A 200 26.03 -18.42 4.54
CA PRO A 200 26.71 -18.48 5.82
C PRO A 200 27.85 -17.45 5.86
N PHE A 201 27.83 -16.62 6.90
CA PHE A 201 28.94 -15.76 7.29
C PHE A 201 30.23 -16.58 7.34
N LYS A 202 31.22 -16.22 6.50
CA LYS A 202 32.59 -16.70 6.66
C LYS A 202 33.11 -16.18 8.00
N LYS A 203 33.28 -17.09 8.98
CA LYS A 203 34.05 -16.80 10.19
C LYS A 203 35.48 -16.43 9.77
N LYS A 204 35.91 -15.21 10.12
CA LYS A 204 37.34 -14.86 10.18
C LYS A 204 38.01 -15.84 11.15
N LYS A 205 39.03 -16.57 10.68
CA LYS A 205 39.96 -17.24 11.59
C LYS A 205 40.75 -16.15 12.32
N VAL A 206 40.65 -16.14 13.64
CA VAL A 206 41.57 -15.45 14.53
C VAL A 206 42.63 -16.50 14.91
N SER A 207 43.89 -16.14 14.67
CA SER A 207 45.16 -16.82 15.06
C SER A 207 45.29 -18.31 14.75
#